data_AF-A0A2C9LVZ7-F1
#
_entry.id   AF-A0A2C9LVZ7-F1
#
_cell.length_a   1.000
_cell.length_b   1.000
_cell.length_c   1.000
_cell.angle_alpha   90.00
_cell.angle_beta   90.00
_cell.angle_gamma   90.00
#
_symmetry.space_group_name_H-M   'P 1'
#
loop_
_entity.id
_entity.type
_entity.pdbx_description
1 polymer ?
#
loop_
_entity_poly.entity_id
_entity_poly.type
_entity_poly.pdbx_seq_one_letter_code
_entity_poly.pdbx_strand_id
1 'polypeptide(L)'
;MAEVTPNADENPWKKLNVAIQDADTLRQEAVEAHTEHLITEIETLEGPLATTLRAVYDGEGVDYFMEKLDARIKGHDHEIERMCNYHYQGFIDSIRELQQVSGDATKLKGEIQGLNRELKFSCDPLLSKGDELVKYRKIQKNVTLAIESLSLCLPVLEMYGKLQEQMKCKRYYPALKTLEQLEHTYLPRVLNHWFSQTMAEAIPRLRERIKDASMVELKDFLESIRKHSAKIGEVAMRHAAEQNNMDPSIAKKRVKTRRAPPPPNPFTGEVEDVAPSPPTNNSDKEEELSAQDLIDFSPVYRCLHIYSLLGDKEKFESYYRSQRWKQAWLSLQPPPNMHESLDLFKKYFHDIIGFFVVEDHILHTTQGLVTRSHMDELWEKTVEKLSATLRITWVRDY
;
A
#
# COMPACT_ATOMS: atom_id res chain seq x y z
N MET A 1 -91.00 50.39 -126.43
CA MET A 1 -91.11 49.06 -125.80
C MET A 1 -89.84 48.29 -126.14
N ALA A 2 -89.26 47.70 -125.11
CA ALA A 2 -87.87 47.25 -125.04
C ALA A 2 -87.60 45.90 -125.72
N GLU A 3 -86.34 45.67 -126.10
CA GLU A 3 -85.59 44.40 -125.95
C GLU A 3 -84.11 44.67 -126.33
N VAL A 4 -83.26 44.97 -125.33
CA VAL A 4 -82.26 44.07 -124.71
C VAL A 4 -81.19 43.58 -125.71
N THR A 5 -80.02 44.22 -125.67
CA THR A 5 -78.75 43.70 -126.20
C THR A 5 -77.81 43.37 -125.03
N PRO A 6 -77.01 42.29 -125.12
CA PRO A 6 -76.34 41.70 -123.97
C PRO A 6 -75.06 42.46 -123.58
N ASN A 7 -74.78 42.43 -122.27
CA ASN A 7 -73.54 42.88 -121.64
C ASN A 7 -72.36 42.01 -122.13
N ALA A 8 -71.37 42.62 -122.78
CA ALA A 8 -70.18 41.94 -123.33
C ALA A 8 -68.88 42.62 -122.88
N ASP A 9 -68.82 43.08 -121.62
CA ASP A 9 -67.64 43.69 -121.00
C ASP A 9 -66.88 42.72 -120.06
N GLU A 10 -66.67 41.48 -120.51
CA GLU A 10 -65.57 40.65 -119.99
C GLU A 10 -64.56 40.44 -121.11
N ASN A 11 -63.56 41.33 -121.19
CA ASN A 11 -62.46 41.20 -122.14
C ASN A 11 -61.49 40.10 -121.64
N PRO A 12 -61.46 38.91 -122.26
CA PRO A 12 -60.76 37.73 -121.73
C PRO A 12 -59.23 37.93 -121.62
N TRP A 13 -58.67 38.86 -122.38
CA TRP A 13 -57.24 39.13 -122.45
C TRP A 13 -56.65 39.79 -121.21
N LYS A 14 -57.43 40.55 -120.42
CA LYS A 14 -56.95 41.14 -119.15
C LYS A 14 -56.84 40.10 -118.03
N LYS A 15 -57.82 39.19 -117.94
CA LYS A 15 -57.78 38.04 -117.00
C LYS A 15 -56.59 37.12 -117.33
N LEU A 16 -56.29 36.93 -118.62
CA LEU A 16 -55.15 36.14 -119.06
C LEU A 16 -53.80 36.77 -118.67
N ASN A 17 -53.64 38.10 -118.78
CA ASN A 17 -52.37 38.76 -118.48
C ASN A 17 -52.05 38.79 -116.97
N VAL A 18 -53.07 38.95 -116.12
CA VAL A 18 -52.93 38.80 -114.66
C VAL A 18 -52.63 37.34 -114.31
N ALA A 19 -53.31 36.38 -114.95
CA ALA A 19 -53.01 34.96 -114.75
C ALA A 19 -51.60 34.55 -115.23
N ILE A 20 -51.04 35.24 -116.24
CA ILE A 20 -49.65 35.02 -116.70
C ILE A 20 -48.66 35.63 -115.71
N GLN A 21 -48.89 36.84 -115.20
CA GLN A 21 -48.04 37.43 -114.17
C GLN A 21 -48.08 36.61 -112.87
N ASP A 22 -49.27 36.15 -112.47
CA ASP A 22 -49.44 35.25 -111.32
C ASP A 22 -48.77 33.89 -111.57
N ALA A 23 -48.76 33.40 -112.82
CA ALA A 23 -48.06 32.17 -113.17
C ALA A 23 -46.53 32.34 -113.17
N ASP A 24 -46.01 33.50 -113.60
CA ASP A 24 -44.58 33.81 -113.57
C ASP A 24 -44.07 34.04 -112.15
N THR A 25 -44.86 34.70 -111.28
CA THR A 25 -44.53 34.82 -109.85
C THR A 25 -44.59 33.47 -109.15
N LEU A 26 -45.62 32.64 -109.40
CA LEU A 26 -45.69 31.27 -108.89
C LEU A 26 -44.50 30.42 -109.36
N ARG A 27 -44.03 30.62 -110.60
CA ARG A 27 -42.86 29.92 -111.15
C ARG A 27 -41.57 30.38 -110.47
N GLN A 28 -41.41 31.69 -110.22
CA GLN A 28 -40.27 32.23 -109.52
C GLN A 28 -40.25 31.80 -108.04
N GLU A 29 -41.40 31.80 -107.38
CA GLU A 29 -41.59 31.27 -106.02
C GLU A 29 -41.28 29.77 -105.95
N ALA A 30 -41.63 28.99 -106.98
CA ALA A 30 -41.29 27.57 -107.05
C ALA A 30 -39.79 27.31 -107.23
N VAL A 31 -39.10 28.13 -108.04
CA VAL A 31 -37.64 28.07 -108.21
C VAL A 31 -36.93 28.50 -106.92
N GLU A 32 -37.44 29.52 -106.24
CA GLU A 32 -36.96 29.97 -104.93
C GLU A 32 -37.14 28.87 -103.88
N ALA A 33 -38.34 28.30 -103.76
CA ALA A 33 -38.62 27.23 -102.82
C ALA A 33 -37.79 25.96 -103.09
N HIS A 34 -37.54 25.63 -104.36
CA HIS A 34 -36.67 24.52 -104.72
C HIS A 34 -35.19 24.79 -104.36
N THR A 35 -34.71 26.00 -104.62
CA THR A 35 -33.36 26.46 -104.27
C THR A 35 -33.15 26.43 -102.75
N GLU A 36 -34.11 26.95 -101.97
CA GLU A 36 -34.09 26.93 -100.50
C GLU A 36 -34.19 25.49 -99.95
N HIS A 37 -34.97 24.61 -100.58
CA HIS A 37 -35.02 23.20 -100.23
C HIS A 37 -33.66 22.52 -100.42
N LEU A 38 -32.98 22.77 -101.55
CA LEU A 38 -31.64 22.23 -101.84
C LEU A 38 -30.58 22.76 -100.87
N ILE A 39 -30.64 24.05 -100.50
CA ILE A 39 -29.74 24.64 -99.49
C ILE A 39 -29.99 23.98 -98.12
N THR A 40 -31.25 23.81 -97.71
CA THR A 40 -31.62 23.15 -96.45
C THR A 40 -31.18 21.68 -96.44
N GLU A 41 -31.30 21.00 -97.59
CA GLU A 41 -30.83 19.63 -97.77
C GLU A 41 -29.30 19.55 -97.60
N ILE A 42 -28.54 20.54 -98.07
CA ILE A 42 -27.08 20.66 -97.82
C ILE A 42 -26.77 20.95 -96.34
N GLU A 43 -27.57 21.78 -95.66
CA GLU A 43 -27.39 22.08 -94.23
C GLU A 43 -27.68 20.87 -93.33
N THR A 44 -28.52 19.94 -93.78
CA THR A 44 -29.04 18.84 -92.95
C THR A 44 -28.52 17.45 -93.34
N LEU A 45 -27.99 17.25 -94.55
CA LEU A 45 -27.39 15.96 -94.94
C LEU A 45 -25.94 15.83 -94.44
N GLU A 46 -25.67 14.75 -93.71
CA GLU A 46 -24.31 14.26 -93.40
C GLU A 46 -23.75 13.32 -94.50
N GLY A 47 -24.45 13.17 -95.63
CA GLY A 47 -24.16 12.20 -96.71
C GLY A 47 -23.45 12.78 -97.95
N PRO A 48 -23.30 12.00 -99.05
CA PRO A 48 -22.60 12.46 -100.25
C PRO A 48 -23.38 13.58 -100.95
N LEU A 49 -22.82 14.79 -100.99
CA LEU A 49 -23.37 15.97 -101.69
C LEU A 49 -23.56 15.79 -103.20
N ALA A 50 -23.13 14.67 -103.78
CA ALA A 50 -23.12 14.45 -105.22
C ALA A 50 -24.53 14.48 -105.86
N THR A 51 -25.58 14.05 -105.14
CA THR A 51 -26.96 14.02 -105.65
C THR A 51 -27.62 15.39 -105.61
N THR A 52 -27.40 16.15 -104.54
CA THR A 52 -27.90 17.53 -104.38
C THR A 52 -27.16 18.48 -105.32
N LEU A 53 -25.84 18.36 -105.45
CA LEU A 53 -25.07 19.13 -106.42
C LEU A 53 -25.46 18.79 -107.86
N ARG A 54 -25.73 17.52 -108.18
CA ARG A 54 -26.22 17.13 -109.51
C ARG A 54 -27.59 17.76 -109.81
N ALA A 55 -28.51 17.79 -108.85
CA ALA A 55 -29.80 18.47 -109.00
C ALA A 55 -29.66 19.99 -109.23
N VAL A 56 -28.66 20.63 -108.63
CA VAL A 56 -28.32 22.06 -108.87
C VAL A 56 -27.78 22.28 -110.28
N TYR A 57 -26.88 21.42 -110.76
CA TYR A 57 -26.28 21.53 -112.11
C TYR A 57 -27.22 21.11 -113.24
N ASP A 58 -28.15 20.18 -112.98
CA ASP A 58 -29.18 19.76 -113.94
C ASP A 58 -30.33 20.80 -114.05
N GLY A 59 -30.44 21.74 -113.10
CA GLY A 59 -31.35 22.88 -113.13
C GLY A 59 -30.76 24.11 -113.84
N GLU A 60 -31.59 24.87 -114.58
CA GLU A 60 -31.18 26.14 -115.18
C GLU A 60 -31.16 27.25 -114.11
N GLY A 61 -30.10 27.34 -113.31
CA GLY A 61 -30.00 28.37 -112.25
C GLY A 61 -28.81 28.30 -111.29
N VAL A 62 -27.65 27.78 -111.72
CA VAL A 62 -26.47 27.60 -110.83
C VAL A 62 -25.99 28.92 -110.21
N ASP A 63 -25.95 30.01 -110.99
CA ASP A 63 -25.50 31.32 -110.49
C ASP A 63 -26.46 31.87 -109.42
N TYR A 64 -27.77 31.65 -109.60
CA TYR A 64 -28.80 32.05 -108.65
C TYR A 64 -28.73 31.24 -107.34
N PHE A 65 -28.47 29.93 -107.44
CA PHE A 65 -28.23 29.06 -106.29
C PHE A 65 -26.98 29.48 -105.52
N MET A 66 -25.87 29.78 -106.20
CA MET A 66 -24.63 30.24 -105.57
C MET A 66 -24.81 31.57 -104.85
N GLU A 67 -25.56 32.52 -105.43
CA GLU A 67 -25.88 33.80 -104.78
C GLU A 67 -26.71 33.60 -103.50
N LYS A 68 -27.70 32.71 -103.54
CA LYS A 68 -28.51 32.35 -102.37
C LYS A 68 -27.71 31.61 -101.30
N LEU A 69 -26.82 30.71 -101.70
CA LEU A 69 -25.91 30.01 -100.78
C LEU A 69 -24.94 31.00 -100.12
N ASP A 70 -24.35 31.93 -100.87
CA ASP A 70 -23.49 32.98 -100.32
C ASP A 70 -24.24 33.89 -99.35
N ALA A 71 -25.50 34.24 -99.66
CA ALA A 71 -26.36 35.01 -98.76
C ALA A 71 -26.65 34.22 -97.47
N ARG A 72 -26.84 32.91 -97.57
CA ARG A 72 -27.06 32.01 -96.43
C ARG A 72 -25.81 31.87 -95.54
N ILE A 73 -24.64 31.69 -96.15
CA ILE A 73 -23.35 31.65 -95.44
C ILE A 73 -23.12 32.97 -94.70
N LYS A 74 -23.32 34.12 -95.36
CA LYS A 74 -23.21 35.44 -94.72
C LYS A 74 -24.22 35.62 -93.57
N GLY A 75 -25.42 35.07 -93.71
CA GLY A 75 -26.42 35.05 -92.64
C GLY A 75 -25.94 34.27 -91.42
N HIS A 76 -25.45 33.05 -91.61
CA HIS A 76 -24.89 32.22 -90.54
C HIS A 76 -23.66 32.85 -89.90
N ASP A 77 -22.74 33.41 -90.68
CA ASP A 77 -21.57 34.13 -90.16
C ASP A 77 -22.00 35.30 -89.27
N HIS A 78 -23.03 36.05 -89.69
CA HIS A 78 -23.57 37.14 -88.89
C HIS A 78 -24.25 36.64 -87.60
N GLU A 79 -24.96 35.52 -87.64
CA GLU A 79 -25.54 34.89 -86.45
C GLU A 79 -24.47 34.37 -85.49
N ILE A 80 -23.39 33.76 -86.01
CA ILE A 80 -22.24 33.31 -85.23
C ILE A 80 -21.55 34.51 -84.57
N GLU A 81 -21.31 35.60 -85.31
CA GLU A 81 -20.73 36.83 -84.76
C GLU A 81 -21.63 37.44 -83.68
N ARG A 82 -22.95 37.46 -83.89
CA ARG A 82 -23.91 37.97 -82.91
C ARG A 82 -23.90 37.13 -81.63
N MET A 83 -23.93 35.81 -81.75
CA MET A 83 -23.89 34.89 -80.61
C MET A 83 -22.55 34.96 -79.87
N CYS A 84 -21.43 35.01 -80.59
CA CYS A 84 -20.10 35.19 -80.03
C CYS A 84 -19.99 36.51 -79.28
N ASN A 85 -20.46 37.62 -79.86
CA ASN A 85 -20.45 38.93 -79.19
C ASN A 85 -21.36 38.98 -77.95
N TYR A 86 -22.50 38.31 -78.00
CA TYR A 86 -23.43 38.24 -76.86
C TYR A 86 -22.84 37.45 -75.68
N HIS A 87 -22.12 36.35 -75.92
CA HIS A 87 -21.58 35.48 -74.88
C HIS A 87 -20.10 35.72 -74.52
N TYR A 88 -19.36 36.48 -75.34
CA TYR A 88 -17.95 36.82 -75.12
C TYR A 88 -17.72 37.42 -73.73
N GLN A 89 -18.54 38.38 -73.34
CA GLN A 89 -18.36 39.06 -72.05
C GLN A 89 -18.56 38.11 -70.87
N GLY A 90 -19.61 37.28 -70.90
CA GLY A 90 -19.87 36.30 -69.84
C GLY A 90 -18.79 35.21 -69.76
N PHE A 91 -18.20 34.82 -70.89
CA PHE A 91 -17.06 33.91 -70.93
C PHE A 91 -15.80 34.53 -70.30
N ILE A 92 -15.49 35.79 -70.64
CA ILE A 92 -14.35 36.51 -70.05
C ILE A 92 -14.54 36.69 -68.54
N ASP A 93 -15.74 37.03 -68.10
CA ASP A 93 -16.04 37.20 -66.67
C ASP A 93 -15.92 35.86 -65.93
N SER A 94 -16.40 34.76 -66.52
CA SER A 94 -16.24 33.41 -65.95
C SER A 94 -14.77 32.98 -65.85
N ILE A 95 -13.94 33.30 -66.85
CA ILE A 95 -12.49 33.04 -66.80
C ILE A 95 -11.83 33.87 -65.70
N ARG A 96 -12.20 35.15 -65.59
CA ARG A 96 -11.64 36.05 -64.58
C ARG A 96 -12.00 35.58 -63.17
N GLU A 97 -13.25 35.18 -62.95
CA GLU A 97 -13.70 34.59 -61.67
C GLU A 97 -12.94 33.30 -61.36
N LEU A 98 -12.75 32.41 -62.33
CA LEU A 98 -12.00 31.17 -62.12
C LEU A 98 -10.53 31.45 -61.76
N GLN A 99 -9.90 32.42 -62.42
CA GLN A 99 -8.55 32.87 -62.09
C GLN A 99 -8.48 33.47 -60.69
N GLN A 100 -9.48 34.26 -60.30
CA GLN A 100 -9.57 34.83 -58.96
C GLN A 100 -9.73 33.75 -57.89
N VAL A 101 -10.66 32.79 -58.09
CA VAL A 101 -10.85 31.64 -57.20
C VAL A 101 -9.58 30.80 -57.08
N SER A 102 -8.85 30.60 -58.17
CA SER A 102 -7.55 29.92 -58.14
C SER A 102 -6.54 30.71 -57.29
N GLY A 103 -6.49 32.04 -57.44
CA GLY A 103 -5.66 32.92 -56.63
C GLY A 103 -6.01 32.81 -55.14
N ASP A 104 -7.28 32.92 -54.80
CA ASP A 104 -7.78 32.81 -53.43
C ASP A 104 -7.49 31.44 -52.83
N ALA A 105 -7.66 30.35 -53.60
CA ALA A 105 -7.32 28.99 -53.17
C ALA A 105 -5.82 28.83 -52.87
N THR A 106 -4.94 29.44 -53.69
CA THR A 106 -3.49 29.41 -53.42
C THR A 106 -3.13 30.22 -52.18
N LYS A 107 -3.79 31.36 -51.94
CA LYS A 107 -3.61 32.16 -50.73
C LYS A 107 -4.06 31.40 -49.48
N LEU A 108 -5.26 30.81 -49.51
CA LEU A 108 -5.79 30.00 -48.42
C LEU A 108 -4.88 28.80 -48.11
N LYS A 109 -4.35 28.13 -49.15
CA LYS A 109 -3.36 27.05 -48.96
C LYS A 109 -2.11 27.56 -48.25
N GLY A 110 -1.62 28.75 -48.59
CA GLY A 110 -0.50 29.40 -47.92
C GLY A 110 -0.80 29.68 -46.44
N GLU A 111 -1.97 30.25 -46.15
CA GLU A 111 -2.43 30.53 -44.78
C GLU A 111 -2.57 29.25 -43.93
N ILE A 112 -3.19 28.19 -44.48
CA ILE A 112 -3.31 26.90 -43.80
C ILE A 112 -1.93 26.29 -43.51
N GLN A 113 -0.99 26.38 -44.45
CA GLN A 113 0.37 25.90 -44.25
C GLN A 113 1.12 26.71 -43.17
N GLY A 114 0.91 28.03 -43.12
CA GLY A 114 1.44 28.90 -42.07
C GLY A 114 0.88 28.53 -40.70
N LEU A 115 -0.43 28.44 -40.58
CA LEU A 115 -1.12 28.08 -39.33
C LEU A 115 -0.68 26.70 -38.84
N ASN A 116 -0.54 25.72 -39.73
CA ASN A 116 -0.06 24.38 -39.37
C ASN A 116 1.39 24.40 -38.85
N ARG A 117 2.25 25.28 -39.37
CA ARG A 117 3.63 25.45 -38.85
C ARG A 117 3.62 26.09 -37.47
N GLU A 118 2.84 27.14 -37.26
CA GLU A 118 2.70 27.78 -35.95
C GLU A 118 2.10 26.84 -34.90
N LEU A 119 1.09 26.05 -35.30
CA LEU A 119 0.49 25.03 -34.45
C LEU A 119 1.52 23.97 -34.06
N LYS A 120 2.33 23.48 -35.00
CA LYS A 120 3.41 22.53 -34.68
C LYS A 120 4.46 23.14 -33.75
N PHE A 121 4.89 24.36 -34.05
CA PHE A 121 5.89 25.06 -33.24
C PHE A 121 5.42 25.29 -31.79
N SER A 122 4.12 25.55 -31.59
CA SER A 122 3.54 25.69 -30.25
C SER A 122 3.23 24.35 -29.58
N CYS A 123 2.86 23.31 -30.35
CA CYS A 123 2.56 21.98 -29.80
C CYS A 123 3.81 21.19 -29.43
N ASP A 124 4.91 21.28 -30.16
CA ASP A 124 6.12 20.48 -29.91
C ASP A 124 6.69 20.68 -28.48
N PRO A 125 6.85 21.92 -27.97
CA PRO A 125 7.25 22.15 -26.58
C PRO A 125 6.23 21.64 -25.57
N LEU A 126 4.93 21.75 -25.89
CA LEU A 126 3.85 21.28 -25.02
C LEU A 126 3.85 19.75 -24.91
N LEU A 127 4.03 19.05 -26.02
CA LEU A 127 4.16 17.59 -26.07
C LEU A 127 5.39 17.14 -25.27
N SER A 128 6.53 17.80 -25.45
CA SER A 128 7.74 17.54 -24.67
C SER A 128 7.52 17.71 -23.16
N LYS A 129 6.83 18.79 -22.74
CA LYS A 129 6.45 18.99 -21.34
C LYS A 129 5.42 17.96 -20.85
N GLY A 130 4.53 17.51 -21.72
CA GLY A 130 3.60 16.41 -21.45
C GLY A 130 4.33 15.09 -21.16
N ASP A 131 5.33 14.75 -21.96
CA ASP A 131 6.16 13.55 -21.76
C ASP A 131 6.98 13.63 -20.46
N GLU A 132 7.55 14.80 -20.15
CA GLU A 132 8.20 15.04 -18.86
C GLU A 132 7.21 14.84 -17.70
N LEU A 133 6.00 15.37 -17.79
CA LEU A 133 4.97 15.22 -16.77
C LEU A 133 4.59 13.75 -16.54
N VAL A 134 4.48 12.95 -17.61
CA VAL A 134 4.22 11.50 -17.49
C VAL A 134 5.37 10.80 -16.76
N LYS A 135 6.63 11.13 -17.08
CA LYS A 135 7.80 10.60 -16.36
C LYS A 135 7.76 10.98 -14.89
N TYR A 136 7.49 12.24 -14.56
CA TYR A 136 7.40 12.70 -13.17
C TYR A 136 6.25 12.04 -12.41
N ARG A 137 5.08 11.83 -13.03
CA ARG A 137 3.97 11.09 -12.41
C ARG A 137 4.33 9.64 -12.13
N LYS A 138 5.10 8.98 -13.02
CA LYS A 138 5.58 7.61 -12.79
C LYS A 138 6.56 7.56 -11.62
N ILE A 139 7.49 8.52 -11.55
CA ILE A 139 8.42 8.65 -10.41
C ILE A 139 7.63 8.91 -9.12
N GLN A 140 6.68 9.83 -9.13
CA GLN A 140 5.83 10.12 -7.99
C GLN A 140 5.09 8.88 -7.51
N LYS A 141 4.48 8.11 -8.41
CA LYS A 141 3.81 6.84 -8.07
C LYS A 141 4.78 5.84 -7.44
N ASN A 142 5.97 5.69 -8.00
CA ASN A 142 7.00 4.81 -7.44
C ASN A 142 7.44 5.27 -6.04
N VAL A 143 7.60 6.59 -5.84
CA VAL A 143 7.93 7.18 -4.54
C VAL A 143 6.82 6.94 -3.53
N THR A 144 5.55 7.14 -3.90
CA THR A 144 4.41 6.86 -3.03
C THR A 144 4.35 5.38 -2.62
N LEU A 145 4.51 4.45 -3.57
CA LEU A 145 4.55 3.01 -3.28
C LEU A 145 5.72 2.63 -2.35
N ALA A 146 6.88 3.28 -2.53
CA ALA A 146 8.02 3.09 -1.64
C ALA A 146 7.73 3.60 -0.23
N ILE A 147 7.11 4.79 -0.10
CA ILE A 147 6.70 5.35 1.20
C ILE A 147 5.69 4.44 1.90
N GLU A 148 4.68 3.95 1.19
CA GLU A 148 3.68 3.02 1.74
C GLU A 148 4.34 1.71 2.23
N SER A 149 5.23 1.14 1.42
CA SER A 149 5.97 -0.08 1.77
C SER A 149 6.86 0.13 2.99
N LEU A 150 7.59 1.24 3.06
CA LEU A 150 8.42 1.59 4.22
C LEU A 150 7.58 1.84 5.47
N SER A 151 6.43 2.50 5.32
CA SER A 151 5.51 2.78 6.43
C SER A 151 4.92 1.51 7.04
N LEU A 152 4.72 0.46 6.23
CA LEU A 152 4.32 -0.86 6.71
C LEU A 152 5.46 -1.58 7.45
N CYS A 153 6.70 -1.39 7.00
CA CYS A 153 7.87 -2.04 7.59
C CYS A 153 8.34 -1.38 8.90
N LEU A 154 8.14 -0.06 9.04
CA LEU A 154 8.67 0.72 10.18
C LEU A 154 8.21 0.18 11.54
N PRO A 155 6.91 -0.10 11.80
CA PRO A 155 6.48 -0.62 13.09
C PRO A 155 7.09 -1.99 13.42
N VAL A 156 7.35 -2.82 12.40
CA VAL A 156 7.96 -4.15 12.57
C VAL A 156 9.41 -4.00 13.03
N LEU A 157 10.16 -3.10 12.40
CA LEU A 157 11.54 -2.80 12.75
C LEU A 157 11.66 -2.13 14.13
N GLU A 158 10.76 -1.20 14.45
CA GLU A 158 10.69 -0.58 15.78
C GLU A 158 10.39 -1.61 16.87
N MET A 159 9.44 -2.53 16.63
CA MET A 159 9.10 -3.59 17.57
C MET A 159 10.26 -4.56 17.76
N TYR A 160 10.97 -4.90 16.69
CA TYR A 160 12.19 -5.70 16.77
C TYR A 160 13.32 -4.97 17.52
N GLY A 161 13.48 -3.66 17.30
CA GLY A 161 14.40 -2.83 18.07
C GLY A 161 14.06 -2.82 19.57
N LYS A 162 12.78 -2.68 19.90
CA LYS A 162 12.28 -2.78 21.28
C LYS A 162 12.54 -4.14 21.90
N LEU A 163 12.34 -5.23 21.15
CA LEU A 163 12.66 -6.59 21.59
C LEU A 163 14.15 -6.74 21.92
N GLN A 164 15.03 -6.27 21.05
CA GLN A 164 16.48 -6.32 21.28
C GLN A 164 16.88 -5.52 22.52
N GLU A 165 16.27 -4.35 22.75
CA GLU A 165 16.53 -3.54 23.95
C GLU A 165 16.03 -4.22 25.23
N GLN A 166 14.82 -4.80 25.20
CA GLN A 166 14.29 -5.56 26.33
C GLN A 166 15.15 -6.78 26.68
N MET A 167 15.73 -7.43 25.68
CA MET A 167 16.70 -8.51 25.89
C MET A 167 17.98 -8.02 26.57
N LYS A 168 18.51 -6.85 26.17
CA LYS A 168 19.69 -6.25 26.82
C LYS A 168 19.41 -5.83 28.26
N CYS A 169 18.23 -5.26 28.53
CA CYS A 169 17.82 -4.86 29.87
C CYS A 169 17.44 -6.05 30.79
N LYS A 170 17.68 -7.30 30.36
CA LYS A 170 17.27 -8.53 31.08
C LYS A 170 15.78 -8.53 31.44
N ARG A 171 14.93 -7.97 30.59
CA ARG A 171 13.46 -8.00 30.75
C ARG A 171 12.89 -9.08 29.82
N TYR A 172 13.16 -10.34 30.16
CA TYR A 172 12.84 -11.50 29.33
C TYR A 172 11.34 -11.73 29.12
N TYR A 173 10.51 -11.43 30.13
CA TYR A 173 9.06 -11.58 30.00
C TYR A 173 8.43 -10.54 29.04
N PRO A 174 8.67 -9.21 29.22
CA PRO A 174 8.26 -8.22 28.22
C PRO A 174 8.80 -8.51 26.82
N ALA A 175 10.02 -9.04 26.72
CA ALA A 175 10.62 -9.48 25.46
C ALA A 175 9.81 -10.61 24.81
N LEU A 176 9.42 -11.65 25.57
CA LEU A 176 8.63 -12.76 25.02
C LEU A 176 7.25 -12.29 24.51
N LYS A 177 6.57 -11.42 25.27
CA LYS A 177 5.29 -10.84 24.83
C LYS A 177 5.43 -9.98 23.58
N THR A 178 6.51 -9.21 23.50
CA THR A 178 6.84 -8.39 22.32
C THR A 178 7.14 -9.26 21.11
N LEU A 179 7.81 -10.40 21.31
CA LEU A 179 8.10 -11.40 20.29
C LEU A 179 6.82 -12.09 19.77
N GLU A 180 5.89 -12.45 20.65
CA GLU A 180 4.58 -13.00 20.25
C GLU A 180 3.75 -11.99 19.45
N GLN A 181 3.74 -10.72 19.88
CA GLN A 181 3.06 -9.66 19.15
C GLN A 181 3.70 -9.42 17.77
N LEU A 182 5.02 -9.51 17.68
CA LEU A 182 5.75 -9.43 16.41
C LEU A 182 5.35 -10.56 15.45
N GLU A 183 5.22 -11.80 15.94
CA GLU A 183 4.84 -12.96 15.14
C GLU A 183 3.38 -12.93 14.67
N HIS A 184 2.44 -12.64 15.58
CA HIS A 184 1.02 -12.79 15.27
C HIS A 184 0.39 -11.52 14.69
N THR A 185 0.85 -10.32 15.05
CA THR A 185 0.23 -9.06 14.61
C THR A 185 0.96 -8.41 13.44
N TYR A 186 2.30 -8.41 13.48
CA TYR A 186 3.10 -7.57 12.59
C TYR A 186 3.70 -8.35 11.40
N LEU A 187 4.20 -9.57 11.62
CA LEU A 187 4.77 -10.40 10.55
C LEU A 187 3.79 -10.68 9.40
N PRO A 188 2.51 -11.04 9.63
CA PRO A 188 1.56 -11.35 8.57
C PRO A 188 1.33 -10.18 7.60
N ARG A 189 1.56 -8.94 8.07
CA ARG A 189 1.37 -7.72 7.29
C ARG A 189 2.52 -7.46 6.31
N VAL A 190 3.67 -8.12 6.50
CA VAL A 190 4.95 -7.79 5.83
C VAL A 190 5.55 -9.02 5.11
N LEU A 191 4.78 -10.11 4.98
CA LEU A 191 5.22 -11.39 4.39
C LEU A 191 5.83 -11.28 2.99
N ASN A 192 5.49 -10.24 2.22
CA ASN A 192 5.99 -10.03 0.88
C ASN A 192 7.45 -9.52 0.84
N HIS A 193 8.02 -9.12 1.97
CA HIS A 193 9.39 -8.61 2.04
C HIS A 193 10.36 -9.70 2.52
N TRP A 194 11.55 -9.78 1.88
CA TRP A 194 12.56 -10.80 2.17
C TRP A 194 12.95 -10.86 3.67
N PHE A 195 13.05 -9.70 4.34
CA PHE A 195 13.48 -9.64 5.74
C PHE A 195 12.46 -10.28 6.68
N SER A 196 11.18 -10.35 6.30
CA SER A 196 10.14 -11.00 7.10
C SER A 196 10.41 -12.51 7.26
N GLN A 197 10.96 -13.16 6.23
CA GLN A 197 11.35 -14.57 6.27
C GLN A 197 12.53 -14.78 7.21
N THR A 198 13.56 -13.95 7.08
CA THR A 198 14.72 -13.98 8.00
C THR A 198 14.30 -13.74 9.44
N MET A 199 13.35 -12.83 9.68
CA MET A 199 12.80 -12.61 11.03
C MET A 199 11.99 -13.81 11.51
N ALA A 200 11.16 -14.42 10.67
CA ALA A 200 10.39 -15.63 11.00
C ALA A 200 11.30 -16.79 11.44
N GLU A 201 12.39 -17.02 10.71
CA GLU A 201 13.40 -18.02 11.05
C GLU A 201 14.17 -17.69 12.34
N ALA A 202 14.32 -16.40 12.66
CA ALA A 202 14.98 -15.94 13.87
C ALA A 202 14.10 -16.05 15.12
N ILE A 203 12.77 -16.05 15.00
CA ILE A 203 11.84 -16.08 16.14
C ILE A 203 12.06 -17.32 17.03
N PRO A 204 12.10 -18.57 16.52
CA PRO A 204 12.38 -19.76 17.34
C PRO A 204 13.72 -19.67 18.05
N ARG A 205 14.76 -19.19 17.35
CA ARG A 205 16.11 -19.01 17.93
C ARG A 205 16.12 -17.97 19.05
N LEU A 206 15.32 -16.90 18.93
CA LEU A 206 15.18 -15.89 19.97
C LEU A 206 14.43 -16.44 21.20
N ARG A 207 13.41 -17.29 21.01
CA ARG A 207 12.74 -17.99 22.11
C ARG A 207 13.72 -18.88 22.88
N GLU A 208 14.52 -19.68 22.18
CA GLU A 208 15.55 -20.51 22.81
C GLU A 208 16.60 -19.67 23.55
N ARG A 209 17.07 -18.57 22.94
CA ARG A 209 18.02 -17.65 23.62
C ARG A 209 17.44 -17.05 24.90
N ILE A 210 16.17 -16.66 24.91
CA ILE A 210 15.49 -16.15 26.11
C ILE A 210 15.40 -17.27 27.17
N LYS A 211 15.07 -18.48 26.76
CA LYS A 211 15.02 -19.67 27.62
C LYS A 211 16.38 -19.96 28.26
N ASP A 212 17.45 -19.96 27.49
CA ASP A 212 18.81 -20.19 27.98
C ASP A 212 19.28 -19.07 28.92
N ALA A 213 19.03 -17.81 28.55
CA ALA A 213 19.39 -16.67 29.40
C ALA A 213 18.67 -16.70 30.75
N SER A 214 17.39 -17.06 30.77
CA SER A 214 16.65 -17.26 32.01
C SER A 214 17.25 -18.39 32.86
N MET A 215 17.62 -19.51 32.24
CA MET A 215 18.24 -20.65 32.94
C MET A 215 19.60 -20.28 33.54
N VAL A 216 20.37 -19.38 32.91
CA VAL A 216 21.61 -18.85 33.49
C VAL A 216 21.32 -18.02 34.74
N GLU A 217 20.34 -17.11 34.70
CA GLU A 217 19.94 -16.34 35.89
C GLU A 217 19.48 -17.25 37.04
N LEU A 218 18.78 -18.34 36.74
CA LEU A 218 18.42 -19.35 37.74
C LEU A 218 19.65 -20.04 38.34
N LYS A 219 20.63 -20.43 37.52
CA LYS A 219 21.86 -21.08 38.01
C LYS A 219 22.63 -20.14 38.94
N ASP A 220 22.77 -18.87 38.56
CA ASP A 220 23.41 -17.85 39.39
C ASP A 220 22.65 -17.66 40.72
N PHE A 221 21.32 -17.70 40.68
CA PHE A 221 20.48 -17.66 41.88
C PHE A 221 20.69 -18.88 42.78
N LEU A 222 20.72 -20.10 42.23
CA LEU A 222 20.97 -21.33 42.97
C LEU A 222 22.36 -21.36 43.62
N GLU A 223 23.36 -20.76 42.98
CA GLU A 223 24.71 -20.53 43.52
C GLU A 223 24.69 -19.51 44.66
N SER A 224 23.95 -18.41 44.48
CA SER A 224 23.81 -17.35 45.49
C SER A 224 23.12 -17.84 46.76
N ILE A 225 22.00 -18.58 46.64
CA ILE A 225 21.33 -19.16 47.82
C ILE A 225 22.29 -20.02 48.62
N ARG A 226 23.11 -20.83 47.95
CA ARG A 226 24.02 -21.74 48.64
C ARG A 226 24.96 -20.97 49.57
N LYS A 227 25.50 -19.82 49.12
CA LYS A 227 26.40 -18.97 49.92
C LYS A 227 25.69 -18.28 51.09
N HIS A 228 24.42 -17.93 50.93
CA HIS A 228 23.65 -17.20 51.94
C HIS A 228 22.83 -18.11 52.87
N SER A 229 22.72 -19.41 52.57
CA SER A 229 21.93 -20.39 53.32
C SER A 229 22.26 -20.41 54.82
N ALA A 230 23.54 -20.45 55.20
CA ALA A 230 23.99 -20.31 56.58
C ALA A 230 23.41 -19.07 57.29
N LYS A 231 23.41 -17.92 56.60
CA LYS A 231 22.96 -16.66 57.18
C LYS A 231 21.44 -16.62 57.34
N ILE A 232 20.73 -17.16 56.36
CA ILE A 232 19.27 -17.31 56.38
C ILE A 232 18.87 -18.20 57.55
N GLY A 233 19.55 -19.33 57.75
CA GLY A 233 19.28 -20.23 58.86
C GLY A 233 19.60 -19.63 60.24
N GLU A 234 20.68 -18.84 60.35
CA GLU A 234 21.00 -18.11 61.57
C GLU A 234 19.89 -17.12 61.95
N VAL A 235 19.43 -16.31 60.98
CA VAL A 235 18.37 -15.33 61.19
C VAL A 235 17.03 -16.02 61.49
N ALA A 236 16.69 -17.07 60.75
CA ALA A 236 15.48 -17.85 60.97
C ALA A 236 15.47 -18.53 62.35
N MET A 237 16.60 -19.10 62.78
CA MET A 237 16.73 -19.72 64.11
C MET A 237 16.64 -18.67 65.22
N ARG A 238 17.26 -17.50 65.05
CA ARG A 238 17.15 -16.38 66.00
C ARG A 238 15.70 -15.92 66.15
N HIS A 239 15.01 -15.69 65.03
CA HIS A 239 13.61 -15.28 65.03
C HIS A 239 12.69 -16.36 65.63
N ALA A 240 12.94 -17.65 65.36
CA ALA A 240 12.21 -18.76 65.98
C ALA A 240 12.46 -18.85 67.50
N ALA A 241 13.67 -18.58 67.97
CA ALA A 241 13.99 -18.55 69.40
C ALA A 241 13.30 -17.39 70.12
N GLU A 242 13.21 -16.22 69.47
CA GLU A 242 12.47 -15.05 69.94
C GLU A 242 10.96 -15.29 70.01
N GLN A 243 10.39 -15.98 69.01
CA GLN A 243 8.96 -16.34 68.97
C GLN A 243 8.59 -17.38 70.03
N ASN A 244 9.46 -18.37 70.27
CA ASN A 244 9.24 -19.45 71.23
C ASN A 244 9.69 -19.11 72.66
N ASN A 245 10.10 -17.86 72.92
CA ASN A 245 10.47 -17.35 74.24
C ASN A 245 11.58 -18.18 74.95
N MET A 246 12.46 -18.84 74.18
CA MET A 246 13.48 -19.76 74.72
C MET A 246 14.70 -19.03 75.32
N ASP A 247 14.89 -17.73 75.02
CA ASP A 247 16.00 -16.93 75.54
C ASP A 247 15.49 -15.68 76.31
N PRO A 248 15.56 -15.68 77.66
CA PRO A 248 15.09 -14.56 78.48
C PRO A 248 15.99 -13.31 78.41
N SER A 249 17.13 -13.36 77.70
CA SER A 249 17.95 -12.17 77.43
C SER A 249 17.44 -11.36 76.24
N ILE A 250 16.80 -12.01 75.25
CA ILE A 250 16.33 -11.40 73.99
C ILE A 250 14.85 -10.97 74.11
N ALA A 251 14.04 -11.72 74.87
CA ALA A 251 12.60 -11.46 75.06
C ALA A 251 12.26 -10.10 75.74
N LYS A 252 13.23 -9.45 76.40
CA LYS A 252 13.00 -8.21 77.17
C LYS A 252 12.71 -6.97 76.32
N LYS A 253 12.90 -7.00 75.00
CA LYS A 253 12.72 -5.82 74.14
C LYS A 253 11.28 -5.56 73.68
N ARG A 254 10.31 -6.49 73.84
CA ARG A 254 8.95 -6.34 73.28
C ARG A 254 7.89 -5.77 74.23
N VAL A 255 8.26 -5.05 75.29
CA VAL A 255 7.29 -4.26 76.07
C VAL A 255 7.33 -2.79 75.61
N LYS A 256 6.83 -2.52 74.41
CA LYS A 256 6.33 -1.18 74.06
C LYS A 256 4.87 -1.29 73.67
N THR A 257 4.05 -0.73 74.54
CA THR A 257 2.61 -0.54 74.43
C THR A 257 2.21 -0.05 73.04
N ARG A 258 1.49 -0.87 72.27
CA ARG A 258 0.66 -0.37 71.17
C ARG A 258 -0.49 0.42 71.80
N ARG A 259 -0.29 1.72 72.04
CA ARG A 259 -1.40 2.64 72.36
C ARG A 259 -2.11 2.94 71.05
N ALA A 260 -3.39 2.61 70.97
CA ALA A 260 -4.25 3.09 69.90
C ALA A 260 -4.28 4.63 69.91
N PRO A 261 -4.36 5.29 68.74
CA PRO A 261 -4.54 6.74 68.70
C PRO A 261 -5.79 7.13 69.51
N PRO A 262 -5.74 8.18 70.34
CA PRO A 262 -6.91 8.62 71.08
C PRO A 262 -8.03 9.04 70.11
N PRO A 263 -9.31 8.77 70.46
CA PRO A 263 -10.43 9.15 69.59
C PRO A 263 -10.52 10.68 69.45
N PRO A 264 -10.97 11.18 68.27
CA PRO A 264 -11.07 12.61 68.01
C PRO A 264 -12.08 13.30 68.94
N ASN A 265 -11.79 14.53 69.34
CA ASN A 265 -12.60 15.30 70.28
C ASN A 265 -14.00 15.62 69.68
N PRO A 266 -15.12 15.28 70.34
CA PRO A 266 -16.46 15.32 69.72
C PRO A 266 -17.03 16.70 69.38
N PHE A 267 -16.38 17.79 69.80
CA PHE A 267 -16.92 19.15 69.65
C PHE A 267 -16.11 20.04 68.68
N THR A 268 -14.88 19.66 68.31
CA THR A 268 -14.02 20.46 67.42
C THR A 268 -13.41 19.67 66.27
N GLY A 269 -13.44 18.33 66.28
CA GLY A 269 -12.97 17.50 65.16
C GLY A 269 -11.46 17.53 64.90
N GLU A 270 -10.68 18.26 65.68
CA GLU A 270 -9.22 18.32 65.55
C GLU A 270 -8.54 17.18 66.34
N VAL A 271 -7.53 16.57 65.71
CA VAL A 271 -6.63 15.59 66.33
C VAL A 271 -5.39 16.37 66.75
N GLU A 272 -5.08 16.44 68.05
CA GLU A 272 -3.86 17.10 68.52
C GLU A 272 -2.64 16.34 67.97
N ASP A 273 -1.91 16.98 67.04
CA ASP A 273 -0.62 16.49 66.55
C ASP A 273 0.42 16.56 67.68
N VAL A 274 0.72 15.42 68.28
CA VAL A 274 1.82 15.29 69.23
C VAL A 274 3.13 15.42 68.45
N ALA A 275 3.89 16.47 68.75
CA ALA A 275 5.19 16.77 68.15
C ALA A 275 6.18 15.58 68.26
N PRO A 276 7.01 15.33 67.23
CA PRO A 276 7.97 14.24 67.25
C PRO A 276 9.11 14.52 68.24
N SER A 277 9.29 13.63 69.21
CA SER A 277 10.44 13.61 70.13
C SER A 277 11.77 13.35 69.39
N PRO A 278 12.93 13.74 69.97
CA PRO A 278 14.22 13.80 69.25
C PRO A 278 14.76 12.42 68.85
N PRO A 279 15.67 12.35 67.85
CA PRO A 279 16.14 11.10 67.27
C PRO A 279 17.03 10.38 68.27
N THR A 280 16.55 9.26 68.81
CA THR A 280 17.40 8.33 69.55
C THR A 280 18.03 7.38 68.53
N ASN A 281 19.35 7.46 68.41
CA ASN A 281 20.30 6.52 67.77
C ASN A 281 19.85 5.74 66.52
N ASN A 282 20.54 6.02 65.41
CA ASN A 282 20.50 5.32 64.11
C ASN A 282 21.01 3.85 64.15
N SER A 283 20.82 3.09 65.23
CA SER A 283 21.12 1.65 65.31
C SER A 283 19.92 0.74 65.02
N ASP A 284 18.71 1.30 65.00
CA ASP A 284 17.47 0.50 65.02
C ASP A 284 16.86 0.24 63.63
N LYS A 285 17.60 0.51 62.54
CA LYS A 285 17.20 0.16 61.17
C LYS A 285 17.68 -1.23 60.70
N GLU A 286 18.33 -1.99 61.58
CA GLU A 286 18.63 -3.42 61.34
C GLU A 286 17.52 -4.34 61.88
N GLU A 287 16.55 -3.81 62.64
CA GLU A 287 15.37 -4.56 63.09
C GLU A 287 14.33 -4.62 61.94
N GLU A 288 13.93 -5.84 61.54
CA GLU A 288 12.83 -6.21 60.61
C GLU A 288 13.17 -6.67 59.17
N LEU A 289 14.41 -7.05 58.82
CA LEU A 289 14.61 -7.84 57.60
C LEU A 289 14.30 -9.32 57.91
N SER A 290 13.18 -9.83 57.40
CA SER A 290 12.87 -11.26 57.47
C SER A 290 13.95 -12.05 56.72
N ALA A 291 14.24 -13.29 57.13
CA ALA A 291 15.17 -14.16 56.42
C ALA A 291 14.80 -14.35 54.92
N GLN A 292 13.53 -14.10 54.58
CA GLN A 292 12.96 -14.13 53.24
C GLN A 292 13.23 -12.86 52.42
N ASP A 293 13.43 -11.69 53.06
CA ASP A 293 13.75 -10.42 52.39
C ASP A 293 15.23 -10.30 51.98
N LEU A 294 16.07 -11.19 52.50
CA LEU A 294 17.48 -11.28 52.13
C LEU A 294 17.71 -11.87 50.73
N ILE A 295 16.68 -12.45 50.10
CA ILE A 295 16.80 -13.22 48.87
C ILE A 295 15.83 -12.70 47.81
N ASP A 296 16.35 -12.37 46.64
CA ASP A 296 15.51 -12.08 45.48
C ASP A 296 15.10 -13.38 44.76
N PHE A 297 13.86 -13.82 44.98
CA PHE A 297 13.28 -15.00 44.33
C PHE A 297 12.81 -14.75 42.89
N SER A 298 12.91 -13.51 42.39
CA SER A 298 12.49 -13.13 41.03
C SER A 298 13.04 -14.06 39.93
N PRO A 299 14.30 -14.52 39.95
CA PRO A 299 14.83 -15.43 38.93
C PRO A 299 14.06 -16.75 38.83
N VAL A 300 13.61 -17.32 39.96
CA VAL A 300 12.83 -18.57 39.99
C VAL A 300 11.47 -18.36 39.37
N TYR A 301 10.75 -17.32 39.80
CA TYR A 301 9.41 -17.02 39.28
C TYR A 301 9.43 -16.70 37.79
N ARG A 302 10.43 -15.93 37.35
CA ARG A 302 10.61 -15.58 35.95
C ARG A 302 10.91 -16.81 35.09
N CYS A 303 11.81 -17.70 35.52
CA CYS A 303 12.09 -18.92 34.78
C CYS A 303 10.89 -19.85 34.73
N LEU A 304 10.22 -20.07 35.88
CA LEU A 304 9.01 -20.88 35.95
C LEU A 304 7.93 -20.36 34.99
N HIS A 305 7.73 -19.04 34.95
CA HIS A 305 6.74 -18.42 34.09
C HIS A 305 7.12 -18.54 32.59
N ILE A 306 8.37 -18.27 32.22
CA ILE A 306 8.85 -18.39 30.83
C ILE A 306 8.70 -19.84 30.33
N TYR A 307 9.12 -20.83 31.12
CA TYR A 307 8.99 -22.24 30.75
C TYR A 307 7.52 -22.70 30.69
N SER A 308 6.64 -22.12 31.51
CA SER A 308 5.21 -22.38 31.43
C SER A 308 4.59 -21.84 30.14
N LEU A 309 4.96 -20.62 29.73
CA LEU A 309 4.49 -20.02 28.47
C LEU A 309 4.99 -20.75 27.23
N LEU A 310 6.22 -21.27 27.29
CA LEU A 310 6.82 -22.06 26.20
C LEU A 310 6.33 -23.53 26.17
N GLY A 311 5.49 -23.96 27.11
CA GLY A 311 4.95 -25.33 27.17
C GLY A 311 5.94 -26.39 27.70
N ASP A 312 7.06 -25.98 28.29
CA ASP A 312 8.15 -26.85 28.77
C ASP A 312 8.23 -26.89 30.32
N LYS A 313 7.12 -26.62 31.02
CA LYS A 313 7.05 -26.51 32.48
C LYS A 313 7.63 -27.73 33.21
N GLU A 314 7.28 -28.94 32.76
CA GLU A 314 7.70 -30.19 33.40
C GLU A 314 9.22 -30.40 33.39
N LYS A 315 9.89 -29.97 32.30
CA LYS A 315 11.35 -30.02 32.20
C LYS A 315 12.01 -29.11 33.23
N PHE A 316 11.45 -27.92 33.43
CA PHE A 316 11.93 -26.98 34.44
C PHE A 316 11.70 -27.51 35.85
N GLU A 317 10.51 -28.01 36.15
CA GLU A 317 10.19 -28.59 37.47
C GLU A 317 11.13 -29.75 37.81
N SER A 318 11.35 -30.66 36.86
CA SER A 318 12.26 -31.79 37.02
C SER A 318 13.71 -31.35 37.24
N TYR A 319 14.18 -30.37 36.46
CA TYR A 319 15.52 -29.80 36.62
C TYR A 319 15.70 -29.13 37.98
N TYR A 320 14.74 -28.28 38.37
CA TYR A 320 14.78 -27.55 39.63
C TYR A 320 14.83 -28.51 40.83
N ARG A 321 13.88 -29.46 40.92
CA ARG A 321 13.83 -30.47 41.99
C ARG A 321 15.12 -31.29 42.05
N SER A 322 15.64 -31.73 40.89
CA SER A 322 16.89 -32.49 40.83
C SER A 322 18.10 -31.69 41.34
N GLN A 323 18.17 -30.39 41.05
CA GLN A 323 19.27 -29.53 41.53
C GLN A 323 19.15 -29.25 43.02
N ARG A 324 17.94 -28.91 43.51
CA ARG A 324 17.70 -28.68 44.93
C ARG A 324 17.96 -29.93 45.77
N TRP A 325 17.62 -31.11 45.25
CA TRP A 325 17.98 -32.39 45.86
C TRP A 325 19.50 -32.56 46.04
N LYS A 326 20.28 -32.29 44.98
CA LYS A 326 21.74 -32.34 45.05
C LYS A 326 22.31 -31.33 46.05
N GLN A 327 21.75 -30.12 46.09
CA GLN A 327 22.16 -29.08 47.04
C GLN A 327 21.85 -29.46 48.48
N ALA A 328 20.67 -30.01 48.76
CA ALA A 328 20.31 -30.53 50.08
C ALA A 328 21.29 -31.60 50.55
N TRP A 329 21.64 -32.55 49.67
CA TRP A 329 22.59 -33.60 49.99
C TRP A 329 24.00 -33.06 50.30
N LEU A 330 24.44 -32.02 49.59
CA LEU A 330 25.70 -31.35 49.88
C LEU A 330 25.66 -30.61 51.22
N SER A 331 24.57 -29.93 51.55
CA SER A 331 24.39 -29.25 52.85
C SER A 331 24.35 -30.23 54.02
N LEU A 332 23.93 -31.48 53.78
CA LEU A 332 23.89 -32.54 54.80
C LEU A 332 25.26 -33.17 55.09
N GLN A 333 26.30 -32.91 54.29
CA GLN A 333 27.63 -33.46 54.55
C GLN A 333 28.30 -32.72 55.73
N PRO A 334 28.65 -33.43 56.82
CA PRO A 334 29.28 -32.79 57.97
C PRO A 334 30.69 -32.30 57.60
N PRO A 335 31.08 -31.07 58.00
CA PRO A 335 32.46 -30.62 57.83
C PRO A 335 33.42 -31.52 58.64
N PRO A 336 34.64 -31.77 58.15
CA PRO A 336 35.57 -32.74 58.76
C PRO A 336 35.91 -32.43 60.22
N ASN A 337 35.89 -31.14 60.60
CA ASN A 337 36.23 -30.64 61.94
C ASN A 337 34.99 -30.28 62.79
N MET A 338 33.80 -30.77 62.42
CA MET A 338 32.53 -30.39 63.05
C MET A 338 32.46 -30.64 64.58
N HIS A 339 33.25 -31.60 65.07
CA HIS A 339 33.32 -32.02 66.47
C HIS A 339 34.29 -31.17 67.31
N GLU A 340 35.13 -30.33 66.69
CA GLU A 340 36.15 -29.54 67.41
C GLU A 340 35.57 -28.27 68.06
N SER A 341 34.44 -27.76 67.58
CA SER A 341 33.84 -26.53 68.12
C SER A 341 32.32 -26.50 67.97
N LEU A 342 31.65 -26.04 69.02
CA LEU A 342 30.21 -25.82 69.07
C LEU A 342 29.75 -24.78 68.02
N ASP A 343 30.63 -23.87 67.60
CA ASP A 343 30.33 -22.88 66.54
C ASP A 343 30.27 -23.52 65.14
N LEU A 344 31.08 -24.55 64.89
CA LEU A 344 31.04 -25.30 63.63
C LEU A 344 29.77 -26.16 63.54
N PHE A 345 29.39 -26.75 64.68
CA PHE A 345 28.13 -27.46 64.81
C PHE A 345 26.94 -26.51 64.56
N LYS A 346 26.95 -25.33 65.18
CA LYS A 346 25.90 -24.31 64.97
C LYS A 346 25.78 -23.87 63.51
N LYS A 347 26.91 -23.64 62.81
CA LYS A 347 26.92 -23.30 61.38
C LYS A 347 26.32 -24.42 60.51
N TYR A 348 26.63 -25.68 60.79
CA TYR A 348 26.07 -26.82 60.08
C TYR A 348 24.53 -26.88 60.21
N PHE A 349 24.00 -26.66 61.41
CA PHE A 349 22.54 -26.57 61.60
C PHE A 349 21.92 -25.37 60.91
N HIS A 350 22.59 -24.22 60.92
CA HIS A 350 22.13 -23.06 60.17
C HIS A 350 22.06 -23.33 58.66
N ASP A 351 23.02 -24.05 58.08
CA ASP A 351 23.00 -24.41 56.65
C ASP A 351 21.78 -25.29 56.29
N ILE A 352 21.49 -26.29 57.12
CA ILE A 352 20.34 -27.19 56.93
C ILE A 352 19.03 -26.40 57.06
N ILE A 353 18.88 -25.62 58.13
CA ILE A 353 17.65 -24.84 58.36
C ILE A 353 17.46 -23.79 57.28
N GLY A 354 18.54 -23.11 56.87
CA GLY A 354 18.50 -22.13 55.78
C GLY A 354 18.04 -22.74 54.46
N PHE A 355 18.45 -23.98 54.16
CA PHE A 355 17.94 -24.71 52.99
C PHE A 355 16.42 -24.92 53.06
N PHE A 356 15.90 -25.44 54.17
CA PHE A 356 14.46 -25.73 54.32
C PHE A 356 13.60 -24.46 54.38
N VAL A 357 14.10 -23.36 54.95
CA VAL A 357 13.38 -22.06 54.94
C VAL A 357 13.19 -21.54 53.51
N VAL A 358 14.21 -21.70 52.66
CA VAL A 358 14.13 -21.30 51.25
C VAL A 358 13.13 -22.18 50.49
N GLU A 359 13.19 -23.50 50.70
CA GLU A 359 12.24 -24.41 50.05
C GLU A 359 10.80 -24.21 50.53
N ASP A 360 10.60 -23.95 51.83
CA ASP A 360 9.29 -23.67 52.40
C ASP A 360 8.69 -22.38 51.82
N HIS A 361 9.50 -21.33 51.64
CA HIS A 361 9.07 -20.13 50.93
C HIS A 361 8.61 -20.46 49.50
N ILE A 362 9.41 -21.23 48.75
CA ILE A 362 9.10 -21.59 47.37
C ILE A 362 7.85 -22.48 47.28
N LEU A 363 7.64 -23.40 48.22
CA LEU A 363 6.44 -24.23 48.30
C LEU A 363 5.17 -23.38 48.43
N HIS A 364 5.21 -22.31 49.22
CA HIS A 364 4.04 -21.46 49.45
C HIS A 364 3.82 -20.41 48.35
N THR A 365 4.89 -19.98 47.66
CA THR A 365 4.80 -18.93 46.64
C THR A 365 4.65 -19.46 45.20
N THR A 366 5.04 -20.72 44.94
CA THR A 366 4.95 -21.31 43.60
C THR A 366 3.83 -22.33 43.48
N GLN A 367 3.08 -22.26 42.39
CA GLN A 367 2.03 -23.25 42.09
C GLN A 367 2.65 -24.49 41.44
N GLY A 368 3.02 -25.46 42.29
CA GLY A 368 3.39 -26.81 41.87
C GLY A 368 4.86 -27.04 41.51
N LEU A 369 5.75 -26.05 41.69
CA LEU A 369 7.19 -26.26 41.45
C LEU A 369 7.76 -27.27 42.45
N VAL A 370 7.42 -27.11 43.73
CA VAL A 370 7.75 -28.04 44.82
C VAL A 370 6.43 -28.58 45.38
N THR A 371 6.34 -29.89 45.58
CA THR A 371 5.18 -30.52 46.21
C THR A 371 5.45 -30.79 47.68
N ARG A 372 4.39 -30.81 48.49
CA ARG A 372 4.52 -31.16 49.91
C ARG A 372 5.11 -32.56 50.11
N SER A 373 4.74 -33.53 49.28
CA SER A 373 5.33 -34.86 49.28
C SER A 373 6.85 -34.85 49.06
N HIS A 374 7.34 -34.03 48.13
CA HIS A 374 8.78 -33.92 47.86
C HIS A 374 9.53 -33.32 49.05
N MET A 375 8.92 -32.34 49.72
CA MET A 375 9.47 -31.73 50.93
C MET A 375 9.51 -32.71 52.10
N ASP A 376 8.43 -33.48 52.30
CA ASP A 376 8.35 -34.49 53.35
C ASP A 376 9.41 -35.60 53.14
N GLU A 377 9.55 -36.11 51.91
CA GLU A 377 10.60 -37.08 51.55
C GLU A 377 12.01 -36.54 51.79
N LEU A 378 12.24 -35.26 51.47
CA LEU A 378 13.54 -34.62 51.67
C LEU A 378 13.83 -34.42 53.16
N TRP A 379 12.82 -34.05 53.94
CA TRP A 379 12.92 -33.88 55.39
C TRP A 379 13.21 -35.21 56.09
N GLU A 380 12.50 -36.29 55.77
CA GLU A 380 12.73 -37.62 56.34
C GLU A 380 14.17 -38.09 56.14
N LYS A 381 14.68 -38.02 54.89
CA LYS A 381 16.08 -38.40 54.59
C LYS A 381 17.09 -37.49 55.29
N THR A 382 16.77 -36.22 55.46
CA THR A 382 17.60 -35.26 56.20
C THR A 382 17.69 -35.66 57.67
N VAL A 383 16.55 -35.98 58.31
CA VAL A 383 16.48 -36.39 59.71
C VAL A 383 17.20 -37.72 59.95
N GLU A 384 17.05 -38.69 59.06
CA GLU A 384 17.79 -39.96 59.11
C GLU A 384 19.30 -39.72 59.07
N LYS A 385 19.76 -38.90 58.11
CA LYS A 385 21.18 -38.60 57.93
C LYS A 385 21.73 -37.80 59.11
N LEU A 386 21.01 -36.80 59.59
CA LEU A 386 21.38 -35.98 60.74
C LEU A 386 21.49 -36.85 62.00
N SER A 387 20.52 -37.74 62.22
CA SER A 387 20.53 -38.68 63.34
C SER A 387 21.73 -39.62 63.28
N ALA A 388 22.06 -40.14 62.10
CA ALA A 388 23.24 -40.97 61.90
C ALA A 388 24.55 -40.21 62.17
N THR A 389 24.67 -38.99 61.65
CA THR A 389 25.83 -38.11 61.87
C THR A 389 26.02 -37.81 63.35
N LEU A 390 24.94 -37.43 64.05
CA LEU A 390 24.97 -37.15 65.49
C LEU A 390 25.34 -38.40 66.31
N ARG A 391 24.81 -39.58 65.97
CA ARG A 391 25.21 -40.82 66.65
C ARG A 391 26.70 -41.13 66.46
N ILE A 392 27.24 -40.91 65.27
CA ILE A 392 28.67 -41.15 64.99
C ILE A 392 29.56 -40.16 65.75
N THR A 393 29.17 -38.89 65.85
CA THR A 393 29.95 -37.90 66.62
C THR A 393 29.87 -38.18 68.12
N TRP A 394 28.71 -38.55 68.65
CA TRP A 394 28.53 -38.91 70.06
C TRP A 394 29.32 -40.16 70.48
N VAL A 395 29.46 -41.15 69.59
CA VAL A 395 30.25 -42.38 69.84
C VAL A 395 31.76 -42.13 69.73
N ARG A 396 32.20 -40.95 69.27
CA ARG A 396 33.62 -40.60 69.10
C ARG A 396 34.18 -39.75 70.25
N ASP A 397 33.30 -39.09 71.00
CA ASP A 397 33.64 -38.24 72.15
C ASP A 397 33.52 -38.99 73.51
N TYR A 398 33.07 -40.25 73.48
CA TYR A 398 33.11 -41.24 74.57
C TYR A 398 33.94 -42.44 74.14
#